data_AF-A0A815UCD2-F1
#
_entry.id   AF-A0A815UCD2-F1
#
_cell.length_a   1.000
_cell.length_b   1.000
_cell.length_c   1.000
_cell.angle_alpha   90.00
_cell.angle_beta   90.00
_cell.angle_gamma   90.00
#
_symmetry.space_group_name_H-M   'P 1'
#
loop_
_entity.id
_entity.type
_entity.pdbx_description
1 polymer ?
#
loop_
_entity_poly.entity_id
_entity_poly.type
_entity_poly.pdbx_seq_one_letter_code
_entity_poly.pdbx_strand_id
1 'polypeptide(L)'
;MVITNLPFIQQGMIRYGITVYFALGIIGNIFNCIIFTRITYRRTPSSIYFLSLSIFSAIYLIWLMFPIFYSLDHHDLQTQSLFYCK
;
A
#
# COMPACT_ATOMS: atom_id res chain seq x y z
N MET A 1 25.39 -19.59 -12.47
CA MET A 1 24.11 -19.44 -11.74
C MET A 1 23.12 -18.82 -12.70
N VAL A 2 22.02 -19.51 -13.02
CA VAL A 2 20.96 -18.93 -13.83
C VAL A 2 20.29 -17.85 -12.99
N ILE A 3 20.45 -16.60 -13.40
CA ILE A 3 19.73 -15.47 -12.81
C ILE A 3 18.26 -15.72 -13.15
N THR A 4 17.49 -16.18 -12.16
CA THR A 4 16.05 -16.27 -12.34
C THR A 4 15.52 -14.84 -12.32
N ASN A 5 15.03 -14.35 -13.47
CA ASN A 5 14.48 -13.00 -13.58
C ASN A 5 13.21 -12.81 -12.73
N LEU A 6 12.53 -13.92 -12.42
CA LEU A 6 11.27 -13.95 -11.68
C LEU A 6 11.36 -13.36 -10.26
N PRO A 7 12.29 -13.79 -9.37
CA PRO A 7 12.44 -13.21 -8.03
C PRO A 7 12.83 -11.73 -8.05
N PHE A 8 13.67 -11.31 -9.01
CA PHE A 8 14.06 -9.89 -9.12
C PHE A 8 12.87 -9.00 -9.50
N ILE A 9 12.08 -9.43 -10.49
CA ILE A 9 10.85 -8.73 -10.90
C ILE A 9 9.83 -8.72 -9.75
N GLN A 10 9.66 -9.85 -9.06
CA GLN A 10 8.76 -9.96 -7.91
C GLN A 10 9.16 -8.97 -6.80
N GLN A 11 10.45 -8.87 -6.48
CA GLN A 11 10.94 -7.94 -5.46
C GLN A 11 10.75 -6.47 -5.86
N GLY A 12 10.96 -6.15 -7.15
CA GLY A 12 10.67 -4.82 -7.70
C GLY A 12 9.18 -4.48 -7.64
N MET A 13 8.30 -5.41 -8.01
CA MET A 13 6.84 -5.21 -7.93
C MET A 13 6.34 -5.08 -6.50
N ILE A 14 6.89 -5.86 -5.57
CA ILE A 14 6.51 -5.77 -4.15
C ILE A 14 6.98 -4.44 -3.56
N ARG A 15 8.22 -4.00 -3.82
CA ARG A 15 8.72 -2.73 -3.27
C ARG A 15 8.07 -1.50 -3.90
N TYR A 16 8.06 -1.40 -5.22
CA TYR A 16 7.58 -0.21 -5.92
C TYR A 16 6.08 -0.26 -6.23
N GLY A 17 5.54 -1.43 -6.55
CA GLY A 17 4.11 -1.57 -6.82
C GLY A 17 3.26 -1.35 -5.58
N ILE A 18 3.64 -1.91 -4.43
CA ILE A 18 2.87 -1.74 -3.19
C ILE A 18 2.95 -0.30 -2.67
N THR A 19 4.11 0.37 -2.78
CA THR A 19 4.26 1.77 -2.37
C THR A 19 3.45 2.72 -3.23
N VAL A 20 3.44 2.52 -4.56
CA VAL A 20 2.59 3.30 -5.48
C VAL A 20 1.10 3.04 -5.22
N TYR A 21 0.71 1.77 -5.03
CA TYR A 21 -0.67 1.41 -4.72
C TYR A 21 -1.14 2.04 -3.40
N PHE A 22 -0.28 2.03 -2.37
CA PHE A 22 -0.54 2.67 -1.10
C PHE A 22 -0.70 4.19 -1.23
N ALA A 23 0.20 4.86 -1.95
CA ALA A 23 0.11 6.30 -2.18
C ALA A 23 -1.19 6.69 -2.89
N LEU A 24 -1.52 5.99 -3.99
CA LEU A 24 -2.78 6.22 -4.72
C LEU A 24 -4.01 5.89 -3.86
N GLY A 25 -3.96 4.82 -3.07
CA GLY A 25 -5.03 4.41 -2.18
C GLY A 25 -5.31 5.43 -1.07
N ILE A 26 -4.27 6.02 -0.47
CA ILE A 26 -4.42 7.10 0.51
C ILE A 26 -5.02 8.35 -0.13
N ILE A 27 -4.45 8.79 -1.25
CA ILE A 27 -4.92 10.00 -1.95
C ILE A 27 -6.40 9.85 -2.36
N GLY A 28 -6.77 8.70 -2.93
CA GLY A 28 -8.15 8.41 -3.32
C GLY A 28 -9.11 8.40 -2.14
N ASN A 29 -8.74 7.77 -1.02
CA ASN A 29 -9.56 7.75 0.19
C ASN A 29 -9.71 9.15 0.82
N ILE A 30 -8.66 9.98 0.81
CA ILE A 30 -8.73 11.37 1.29
C ILE A 30 -9.73 12.17 0.45
N PHE A 31 -9.67 12.07 -0.88
CA PHE A 31 -10.63 12.76 -1.74
C PHE A 31 -12.06 12.29 -1.53
N ASN A 32 -12.29 10.97 -1.40
CA ASN A 32 -13.60 10.42 -1.06
C ASN A 32 -14.13 10.99 0.25
N CYS A 33 -13.31 11.00 1.31
CA CYS A 33 -13.69 11.59 2.58
C CYS A 33 -14.06 13.08 2.44
N ILE A 34 -13.27 13.87 1.71
CA ILE A 34 -13.56 15.30 1.49
C ILE A 34 -14.90 15.50 0.77
N ILE A 35 -15.19 14.70 -0.25
CA ILE A 35 -16.43 14.79 -1.02
C ILE A 35 -17.63 14.40 -0.16
N PHE A 36 -17.57 13.30 0.58
CA PHE A 36 -18.68 12.82 1.40
C PHE A 36 -18.88 13.61 2.70
N THR A 37 -17.89 14.40 3.14
CA THR A 37 -18.03 15.30 4.30
C THR A 37 -18.77 16.59 3.92
N ARG A 38 -18.84 16.95 2.63
CA ARG A 38 -19.62 18.13 2.18
C ARG A 38 -21.12 17.88 2.29
N ILE A 39 -21.79 18.76 3.03
CA ILE A 39 -23.25 18.77 3.25
C ILE A 39 -24.06 18.68 1.95
N THR A 40 -23.57 19.27 0.86
CA THR A 40 -24.24 19.25 -0.45
C THR A 40 -24.42 17.84 -1.01
N TYR A 41 -23.51 16.91 -0.71
CA TYR A 41 -23.53 15.52 -1.21
C TYR A 41 -24.08 14.51 -0.19
N ARG A 42 -24.43 14.97 1.01
CA ARG A 42 -24.91 14.14 2.13
C ARG A 42 -26.43 13.92 2.12
N ARG A 43 -27.07 14.03 0.96
CA ARG A 43 -28.53 13.92 0.82
C ARG A 43 -29.04 12.49 0.76
N THR A 44 -28.15 11.52 0.51
CA THR A 44 -28.51 10.10 0.43
C THR A 44 -27.86 9.31 1.56
N PRO A 45 -28.57 8.32 2.15
CA PRO A 45 -28.02 7.47 3.22
C PRO A 45 -26.80 6.66 2.74
N SER A 46 -26.70 6.39 1.43
CA SER A 46 -25.54 5.75 0.80
C SER A 46 -24.22 6.48 1.04
N SER A 47 -24.24 7.81 1.18
CA SER A 47 -23.04 8.62 1.44
C SER A 47 -22.33 8.24 2.75
N ILE A 48 -23.08 7.79 3.77
CA ILE A 48 -22.52 7.38 5.06
C ILE A 48 -21.80 6.02 4.92
N TYR A 49 -22.35 5.10 4.13
CA TYR A 49 -21.72 3.81 3.86
C TYR A 49 -20.42 3.96 3.04
N PHE A 50 -20.41 4.85 2.05
CA PHE A 50 -19.19 5.13 1.29
C PHE A 50 -18.11 5.81 2.14
N LEU A 51 -18.52 6.69 3.07
CA LEU A 51 -17.61 7.32 4.01
C LEU A 51 -17.02 6.29 5.00
N SER A 52 -17.83 5.40 5.57
CA SER A 52 -17.33 4.35 6.46
C SER A 52 -16.40 3.38 5.72
N LEU A 53 -16.74 2.98 4.50
CA LEU A 53 -15.89 2.15 3.64
C LEU A 53 -14.53 2.82 3.37
N SER A 54 -14.53 4.13 3.09
CA SER A 54 -13.28 4.89 2.86
C SER A 54 -12.40 4.96 4.12
N ILE A 55 -13.01 5.12 5.29
CA ILE A 55 -12.30 5.09 6.59
C ILE A 55 -11.70 3.70 6.85
N PHE A 56 -12.47 2.63 6.71
CA PHE A 56 -11.97 1.27 6.89
C PHE A 56 -10.88 0.92 5.86
N SER A 57 -11.04 1.37 4.61
CA SER A 57 -10.02 1.21 3.57
C SER A 57 -8.71 1.91 3.94
N ALA A 58 -8.77 3.13 4.49
CA ALA A 58 -7.58 3.84 4.95
C ALA A 58 -6.89 3.13 6.12
N ILE A 59 -7.65 2.65 7.11
CA ILE A 59 -7.11 1.87 8.24
C ILE A 59 -6.45 0.58 7.74
N TYR A 60 -7.09 -0.13 6.81
CA TYR A 60 -6.54 -1.35 6.22
C TYR A 60 -5.23 -1.09 5.45
N LEU A 61 -5.16 0.00 4.69
CA LEU A 61 -3.92 0.40 4.01
C LEU A 61 -2.80 0.72 5.00
N ILE A 62 -3.10 1.40 6.12
CA ILE A 62 -2.13 1.66 7.18
C ILE A 62 -1.67 0.35 7.83
N TRP A 63 -2.57 -0.61 8.04
CA TRP A 63 -2.21 -1.93 8.58
C TRP A 63 -1.25 -2.70 7.65
N LEU A 64 -1.44 -2.60 6.34
CA LEU A 64 -0.55 -3.19 5.33
C LEU A 64 0.88 -2.63 5.36
N MET A 65 1.12 -1.48 5.97
CA MET A 65 2.48 -0.96 6.16
C MET A 65 3.27 -1.73 7.22
N PHE A 66 2.60 -2.35 8.20
CA PHE A 66 3.24 -3.08 9.28
C PHE A 66 4.20 -4.20 8.81
N PRO A 67 3.81 -5.12 7.89
CA PRO A 67 4.74 -6.12 7.36
C PRO A 67 5.88 -5.54 6.52
N ILE A 68 5.68 -4.37 5.90
CA ILE A 68 6.73 -3.70 5.12
C ILE A 68 7.81 -3.15 6.06
N PHE A 69 7.42 -2.51 7.15
CA PHE A 69 8.37 -2.06 8.17
C PHE A 69 9.09 -3.25 8.83
N TYR A 70 8.37 -4.33 9.13
CA TYR A 70 8.96 -5.54 9.67
C TYR A 70 9.99 -6.18 8.72
N SER A 71 9.68 -6.24 7.43
CA SER A 71 10.59 -6.74 6.39
C SER A 71 11.77 -5.82 6.11
N LEU A 72 11.66 -4.52 6.40
CA LEU A 72 12.77 -3.58 6.25
C LEU A 72 13.78 -3.72 7.40
N ASP A 73 13.27 -3.96 8.62
CA ASP A 73 14.05 -4.15 9.84
C ASP A 73 14.79 -5.50 9.86
N HIS A 74 14.17 -6.55 9.31
CA HIS A 74 14.80 -7.86 9.14
C HIS A 74 15.40 -7.97 7.74
N HIS A 75 16.67 -7.58 7.60
CA HIS A 75 17.41 -7.71 6.33
C HIS A 75 17.46 -9.16 5.84
N ASP A 76 16.96 -9.38 4.62
CA ASP A 76 17.06 -10.65 3.92
C ASP A 76 18.54 -10.98 3.63
N LEU A 77 19.02 -12.11 4.17
CA LEU A 77 20.38 -12.65 3.93
C LEU A 77 20.68 -12.85 2.44
N GLN A 78 19.65 -13.00 1.60
CA GLN A 78 19.75 -13.12 0.15
C GLN A 78 20.24 -11.85 -0.55
N THR A 79 19.95 -10.66 -0.01
CA THR A 79 20.48 -9.40 -0.55
C THR A 79 21.94 -9.15 -0.14
N GLN A 80 22.35 -9.60 1.05
CA GLN A 80 23.75 -9.52 1.48
C GLN A 80 24.66 -10.47 0.70
N SER A 81 24.21 -11.70 0.41
CA SER A 81 25.04 -12.68 -0.32
C SER A 81 25.33 -12.28 -1.76
N LEU A 82 24.45 -11.50 -2.40
CA LEU A 82 24.68 -10.92 -3.73
C LEU A 82 25.75 -9.81 -3.73
N PHE A 83 25.87 -9.02 -2.67
CA PHE A 83 26.93 -8.02 -2.52
C PHE A 83 28.25 -8.62 -2.05
N TYR A 84 28.22 -9.71 -1.29
CA TYR A 84 29.43 -10.42 -0.83
C TYR A 84 30.07 -11.29 -1.92
N CYS A 85 29.32 -11.65 -2.97
CA CYS A 85 29.82 -12.34 -4.16
C CYS A 85 30.22 -11.40 -5.30
N LYS A 86 30.51 -10.14 -5.01
CA LYS A 86 31.11 -9.19 -5.96
C LYS A 86 32.50 -8.80 -5.49
#